data_AF-V8BMH1-F1
#
_entry.id   AF-V8BMH1-F1
#
_cell.length_a   1.000
_cell.length_b   1.000
_cell.length_c   1.000
_cell.angle_alpha   90.00
_cell.angle_beta   90.00
_cell.angle_gamma   90.00
#
_symmetry.space_group_name_H-M   'P 1'
#
loop_
_entity.id
_entity.type
_entity.pdbx_description
1 polymer ?
#
loop_
_entity_poly.entity_id
_entity_poly.type
_entity_poly.pdbx_seq_one_letter_code
_entity_poly.pdbx_strand_id
1 'polypeptide(L)'
;MAEIFEVSTDYLLKDEMGKEEVEKISDYRTEDTVYRNVSMEEANHFLEWKRKNAVILAGAVALCIMSPSLLIFLTGLSSATGGNLSENTAVGIGVSVVLVMVSLAVAIFISYGIRGKAYEYLKKELIETAYGVKGLVKEKKQDYEGTYTRGIILGVVFCILAVIPLLIGIAMEQPEYMITGDVSILLLLVAVGVFLIVRVSTINGSYDMLLQEGEYSQKEKAVKKKFEIYSTAYWCIATAIYLGWSFLSVRWDYTWILWPVAGVLFGAVSVVARGIWGTQDSTRI
;
A
#
# COMPACT_ATOMS: atom_id res chain seq x y z
N MET A 1 4.29 70.36 12.13
CA MET A 1 4.77 69.93 10.80
C MET A 1 4.42 68.45 10.57
N ALA A 2 3.13 68.12 10.52
CA ALA A 2 2.65 66.78 10.19
C ALA A 2 1.34 66.89 9.40
N GLU A 3 1.30 67.83 8.45
CA GLU A 3 0.10 68.22 7.70
C GLU A 3 0.34 68.17 6.18
N ILE A 4 1.43 67.54 5.71
CA ILE A 4 1.84 67.56 4.29
C ILE A 4 1.85 66.15 3.64
N PHE A 5 1.49 65.09 4.36
CA PHE A 5 1.29 63.77 3.75
C PHE A 5 0.00 63.14 4.26
N GLU A 6 -1.05 63.19 3.43
CA GLU A 6 -2.32 62.46 3.61
C GLU A 6 -2.11 60.95 3.51
N VAL A 7 -1.47 60.36 4.50
CA VAL A 7 -1.44 58.91 4.67
C VAL A 7 -1.85 58.61 6.10
N SER A 8 -3.06 58.04 6.23
CA SER A 8 -3.61 57.61 7.52
C SER A 8 -2.67 56.58 8.15
N THR A 9 -2.19 56.88 9.35
CA THR A 9 -1.52 55.94 10.26
C THR A 9 -2.37 54.72 10.64
N ASP A 10 -3.62 54.68 10.19
CA ASP A 10 -4.58 53.59 10.38
C ASP A 10 -4.17 52.26 9.71
N TYR A 11 -3.24 52.28 8.74
CA TYR A 11 -2.73 51.05 8.13
C TYR A 11 -1.75 50.27 9.03
N LEU A 12 -1.09 50.93 10.00
CA LEU A 12 -0.15 50.25 10.90
C LEU A 12 -0.84 49.62 12.13
N LEU A 13 -2.03 50.09 12.50
CA LEU A 13 -2.80 49.52 13.61
C LEU A 13 -3.67 48.33 13.18
N LYS A 14 -4.06 48.27 11.91
CA LYS A 14 -4.77 47.10 11.34
C LYS A 14 -3.87 45.87 11.15
N ASP A 15 -2.56 46.07 11.05
CA ASP A 15 -1.59 44.96 10.94
C ASP A 15 -1.16 44.38 12.31
N GLU A 16 -1.53 45.04 13.42
CA GLU A 16 -1.42 44.49 14.78
C GLU A 16 -2.72 43.78 15.23
N MET A 17 -3.90 44.33 14.93
CA MET A 17 -5.17 43.67 15.26
C MET A 17 -5.43 42.36 14.48
N GLY A 18 -4.86 42.20 13.27
CA GLY A 18 -4.91 40.94 12.51
C GLY A 18 -3.96 39.85 13.03
N LYS A 19 -2.98 40.21 13.88
CA LYS A 19 -2.02 39.26 14.47
C LYS A 19 -2.48 38.73 15.83
N GLU A 20 -3.36 39.43 16.55
CA GLU A 20 -3.83 39.00 17.87
C GLU A 20 -5.02 38.03 17.85
N GLU A 21 -5.79 37.92 16.75
CA GLU A 21 -6.88 36.94 16.66
C GLU A 21 -6.43 35.51 16.27
N VAL A 22 -5.18 35.33 15.83
CA VAL A 22 -4.63 33.99 15.51
C VAL A 22 -4.08 33.28 16.77
N GLU A 23 -3.96 33.98 17.90
CA GLU A 23 -3.33 33.46 19.12
C GLU A 23 -4.30 32.82 20.14
N LYS A 24 -5.54 32.52 19.75
CA LYS A 24 -6.51 31.80 20.59
C LYS A 24 -7.03 30.49 19.98
N ILE A 25 -6.14 29.67 19.43
CA ILE A 25 -6.37 28.23 19.28
C ILE A 25 -5.10 27.47 19.68
N SER A 26 -4.67 27.62 20.94
CA SER A 26 -3.73 26.66 21.53
C SER A 26 -4.09 26.44 22.99
N ASP A 27 -5.08 25.60 23.25
CA ASP A 27 -5.28 25.06 24.59
C ASP A 27 -5.65 23.58 24.58
N TYR A 28 -4.74 22.78 24.02
CA TYR A 28 -4.54 21.39 24.41
C TYR A 28 -3.05 21.06 24.22
N ARG A 29 -2.20 21.80 24.93
CA ARG A 29 -0.77 21.49 25.05
C ARG A 29 -0.63 20.34 26.05
N THR A 30 -0.79 19.11 25.56
CA THR A 30 -0.29 17.94 26.29
C THR A 30 1.19 17.83 25.97
N GLU A 31 2.00 17.86 27.01
CA GLU A 31 3.46 17.81 26.98
C GLU A 31 3.98 16.56 26.23
N ASP A 32 5.09 16.72 25.51
CA ASP A 32 5.88 15.71 24.79
C ASP A 32 5.36 15.11 23.47
N THR A 33 4.99 15.95 22.49
CA THR A 33 5.10 15.56 21.07
C THR A 33 6.07 16.48 20.34
N VAL A 34 7.29 15.99 20.09
CA VAL A 34 8.28 16.67 19.27
C VAL A 34 7.76 16.72 17.82
N TYR A 35 7.20 17.85 17.41
CA TYR A 35 6.84 18.08 16.02
C TYR A 35 8.11 18.26 15.19
N ARG A 36 8.39 17.33 14.28
CA ARG A 36 9.50 17.48 13.34
C ARG A 36 9.02 18.27 12.13
N ASN A 37 9.51 19.50 11.99
CA ASN A 37 9.23 20.35 10.85
C ASN A 37 9.79 19.72 9.57
N VAL A 38 8.94 19.54 8.56
CA VAL A 38 9.34 19.12 7.20
C VAL A 38 9.44 20.35 6.32
N SER A 39 10.62 20.61 5.74
CA SER A 39 10.82 21.72 4.81
C SER A 39 10.21 21.44 3.43
N MET A 40 10.03 22.49 2.63
CA MET A 40 9.56 22.36 1.24
C MET A 40 10.50 21.50 0.39
N GLU A 41 11.80 21.61 0.61
CA GLU A 41 12.84 20.82 -0.07
C GLU A 41 12.72 19.34 0.28
N GLU A 42 12.51 19.01 1.57
CA GLU A 42 12.39 17.63 2.02
C GLU A 42 11.09 16.97 1.51
N ALA A 43 9.98 17.72 1.49
CA ALA A 43 8.72 17.26 0.91
C ALA A 43 8.83 16.98 -0.59
N ASN A 44 9.46 17.88 -1.36
CA ASN A 44 9.67 17.67 -2.79
C ASN A 44 10.62 16.50 -3.07
N HIS A 45 11.72 16.37 -2.31
CA HIS A 45 12.64 15.24 -2.43
C HIS A 45 11.96 13.90 -2.11
N PHE A 46 11.11 13.86 -1.09
CA PHE A 46 10.29 12.69 -0.77
C PHE A 46 9.32 12.32 -1.89
N LEU A 47 8.60 13.29 -2.47
CA LEU A 47 7.66 13.07 -3.58
C LEU A 47 8.38 12.54 -4.83
N GLU A 48 9.54 13.10 -5.17
CA GLU A 48 10.35 12.60 -6.29
C GLU A 48 10.87 11.18 -6.04
N TRP A 49 11.37 10.92 -4.83
CA TRP A 49 11.81 9.58 -4.44
C TRP A 49 10.65 8.59 -4.54
N LYS A 50 9.46 8.93 -4.03
CA LYS A 50 8.27 8.08 -4.15
C LYS A 50 7.86 7.87 -5.60
N ARG A 51 7.89 8.90 -6.45
CA ARG A 51 7.55 8.79 -7.88
C ARG A 51 8.50 7.87 -8.63
N LYS A 52 9.81 7.98 -8.40
CA LYS A 52 10.82 7.09 -9.03
C LYS A 52 10.68 5.65 -8.54
N ASN A 53 10.53 5.47 -7.22
CA ASN A 53 10.44 4.13 -6.65
C ASN A 53 9.06 3.48 -6.82
N ALA A 54 7.99 4.24 -7.12
CA ALA A 54 6.67 3.69 -7.43
C ALA A 54 6.69 2.76 -8.64
N VAL A 55 7.49 3.09 -9.66
CA VAL A 55 7.66 2.25 -10.87
C VAL A 55 8.38 0.96 -10.51
N ILE A 56 9.44 1.04 -9.70
CA ILE A 56 10.22 -0.12 -9.25
C ILE A 56 9.34 -1.04 -8.39
N LEU A 57 8.57 -0.45 -7.46
CA LEU A 57 7.66 -1.19 -6.58
C LEU A 57 6.53 -1.87 -7.37
N ALA A 58 5.89 -1.15 -8.29
CA ALA A 58 4.87 -1.71 -9.18
C ALA A 58 5.44 -2.83 -10.06
N GLY A 59 6.67 -2.66 -10.56
CA GLY A 59 7.39 -3.69 -11.31
C GLY A 59 7.64 -4.95 -10.49
N ALA A 60 8.03 -4.82 -9.22
CA ALA A 60 8.22 -5.98 -8.34
C ALA A 60 6.90 -6.73 -8.08
N VAL A 61 5.79 -6.03 -7.86
CA VAL A 61 4.46 -6.66 -7.71
C VAL A 61 4.04 -7.37 -8.99
N ALA A 62 4.20 -6.71 -10.14
CA ALA A 62 3.92 -7.32 -11.43
C ALA A 62 4.79 -8.57 -11.67
N LEU A 63 6.08 -8.52 -11.31
CA LEU A 63 7.00 -9.65 -11.44
C LEU A 63 6.52 -10.86 -10.62
N CYS A 64 5.97 -10.64 -9.42
CA CYS A 64 5.38 -11.71 -8.61
C CYS A 64 4.16 -12.37 -9.29
N ILE A 65 3.36 -11.62 -10.05
CA ILE A 65 2.18 -12.15 -10.76
C ILE A 65 2.60 -12.85 -12.06
N MET A 66 3.59 -12.28 -12.75
CA MET A 66 4.18 -12.84 -13.96
C MET A 66 4.90 -14.17 -13.69
N SER A 67 5.44 -14.33 -12.49
CA SER A 67 6.22 -15.51 -12.11
C SER A 67 5.45 -16.83 -12.29
N PRO A 68 4.29 -17.05 -11.66
CA PRO A 68 3.49 -18.26 -11.90
C PRO A 68 2.93 -18.35 -13.33
N SER A 69 2.69 -17.23 -14.03
CA SER A 69 2.24 -17.28 -15.43
C SER A 69 3.26 -17.95 -16.36
N LEU A 70 4.56 -17.76 -16.11
CA LEU A 70 5.61 -18.38 -16.91
C LEU A 70 5.68 -19.88 -16.68
N LEU A 71 5.46 -20.33 -15.43
CA LEU A 71 5.38 -21.75 -15.10
C LEU A 71 4.20 -22.41 -15.81
N ILE A 72 3.01 -21.81 -15.70
CA ILE A 72 1.78 -22.33 -16.33
C ILE A 72 1.95 -22.40 -17.86
N PHE A 73 2.56 -21.38 -18.47
CA PHE A 73 2.84 -21.35 -19.90
C PHE A 73 3.78 -22.48 -20.33
N LEU A 74 4.85 -22.72 -19.56
CA LEU A 74 5.80 -23.80 -19.83
C LEU A 74 5.15 -25.18 -19.71
N THR A 75 4.29 -25.36 -18.71
CA THR A 75 3.50 -26.58 -18.53
C THR A 75 2.55 -26.80 -19.71
N GLY A 76 1.80 -25.78 -20.14
CA GLY A 76 0.92 -25.85 -21.31
C GLY A 76 1.68 -26.18 -22.61
N LEU A 77 2.85 -25.59 -22.82
CA LEU A 77 3.70 -25.87 -23.98
C LEU A 77 4.26 -27.30 -23.96
N SER A 78 4.61 -27.82 -22.79
CA SER A 78 5.08 -29.21 -22.63
C SER A 78 4.00 -30.23 -23.01
N SER A 79 2.74 -29.96 -22.64
CA SER A 79 1.61 -30.80 -23.05
C SER A 79 1.30 -30.73 -24.55
N ALA A 80 1.54 -29.57 -25.19
CA ALA A 80 1.26 -29.38 -26.61
C ALA A 80 2.35 -29.96 -27.55
N THR A 81 3.60 -30.02 -27.10
CA THR A 81 4.75 -30.42 -27.94
C THR A 81 5.08 -31.91 -27.92
N GLY A 82 4.27 -32.74 -27.25
CA GLY A 82 4.27 -34.19 -27.44
C GLY A 82 5.60 -34.91 -27.18
N GLY A 83 6.34 -34.53 -26.14
CA GLY A 83 7.34 -35.43 -25.54
C GLY A 83 8.83 -35.07 -25.66
N ASN A 84 9.22 -33.84 -25.99
CA ASN A 84 10.66 -33.48 -25.97
C ASN A 84 11.23 -33.20 -24.56
N LEU A 85 10.37 -32.91 -23.56
CA LEU A 85 10.76 -32.78 -22.16
C LEU A 85 9.88 -33.68 -21.28
N SER A 86 10.48 -34.38 -20.33
CA SER A 86 9.75 -35.03 -19.23
C SER A 86 8.99 -33.97 -18.42
N GLU A 87 7.74 -34.26 -18.06
CA GLU A 87 6.88 -33.40 -17.24
C GLU A 87 7.59 -32.93 -15.96
N ASN A 88 8.31 -33.84 -15.30
CA ASN A 88 9.09 -33.55 -14.10
C ASN A 88 10.22 -32.54 -14.37
N THR A 89 10.85 -32.60 -15.55
CA THR A 89 11.91 -31.67 -15.94
C THR A 89 11.34 -30.28 -16.25
N ALA A 90 10.20 -30.21 -16.94
CA ALA A 90 9.53 -28.94 -17.25
C ALA A 90 9.06 -28.22 -15.98
N VAL A 91 8.46 -28.95 -15.05
CA VAL A 91 8.07 -28.44 -13.73
C VAL A 91 9.29 -28.00 -12.93
N GLY A 92 10.36 -28.80 -12.90
CA GLY A 92 11.60 -28.45 -12.18
C GLY A 92 12.25 -27.16 -12.69
N ILE A 93 12.30 -26.95 -14.01
CA ILE A 93 12.79 -25.71 -14.62
C ILE A 93 11.84 -24.55 -14.30
N GLY A 94 10.53 -24.74 -14.45
CA GLY A 94 9.52 -23.71 -14.17
C GLY A 94 9.58 -23.21 -12.72
N VAL A 95 9.65 -24.12 -11.75
CA VAL A 95 9.79 -23.78 -10.32
C VAL A 95 11.10 -23.05 -10.06
N SER A 96 12.20 -23.49 -10.66
CA SER A 96 13.51 -22.82 -10.52
C SER A 96 13.45 -21.36 -11.00
N VAL A 97 12.83 -21.11 -12.15
CA VAL A 97 12.65 -19.74 -12.69
C VAL A 97 11.73 -18.91 -11.80
N VAL A 98 10.64 -19.49 -11.29
CA VAL A 98 9.73 -18.83 -10.34
C VAL A 98 10.48 -18.35 -9.11
N LEU A 99 11.30 -19.22 -8.50
CA LEU A 99 12.08 -18.88 -7.31
C LEU A 99 13.08 -17.75 -7.57
N VAL A 100 13.73 -17.73 -8.74
CA VAL A 100 14.64 -16.63 -9.13
C VAL A 100 13.87 -15.31 -9.28
N MET A 101 12.72 -15.32 -9.95
CA MET A 101 11.90 -14.10 -10.10
C MET A 101 11.38 -13.58 -8.76
N VAL A 102 10.87 -14.46 -7.90
CA VAL A 102 10.37 -14.11 -6.58
C VAL A 102 11.49 -13.58 -5.69
N SER A 103 12.67 -14.21 -5.70
CA SER A 103 13.81 -13.72 -4.93
C SER A 103 14.24 -12.31 -5.35
N LEU A 104 14.22 -12.02 -6.66
CA LEU A 104 14.50 -10.68 -7.18
C LEU A 104 13.44 -9.66 -6.74
N ALA A 105 12.15 -10.02 -6.80
CA ALA A 105 11.07 -9.16 -6.32
C ALA A 105 11.19 -8.86 -4.83
N VAL A 106 11.50 -9.87 -4.01
CA VAL A 106 11.73 -9.72 -2.56
C VAL A 106 12.93 -8.82 -2.29
N ALA A 107 14.03 -8.96 -3.03
CA ALA A 107 15.19 -8.09 -2.90
C ALA A 107 14.85 -6.61 -3.19
N ILE A 108 13.99 -6.36 -4.18
CA ILE A 108 13.47 -5.02 -4.48
C ILE A 108 12.61 -4.51 -3.31
N PHE A 109 11.69 -5.32 -2.77
CA PHE A 109 10.84 -4.93 -1.64
C PHE A 109 11.66 -4.60 -0.38
N ILE A 110 12.65 -5.43 -0.06
CA ILE A 110 13.55 -5.19 1.09
C ILE A 110 14.35 -3.90 0.88
N SER A 111 14.93 -3.72 -0.31
CA SER A 111 15.70 -2.51 -0.64
C SER A 111 14.83 -1.25 -0.57
N TYR A 112 13.59 -1.33 -1.06
CA TYR A 112 12.60 -0.26 -0.96
C TYR A 112 12.27 0.06 0.50
N GLY A 113 12.04 -0.97 1.32
CA GLY A 113 11.76 -0.83 2.75
C GLY A 113 12.92 -0.18 3.50
N ILE A 114 14.15 -0.65 3.29
CA ILE A 114 15.36 -0.10 3.94
C ILE A 114 15.58 1.36 3.54
N ARG A 115 15.49 1.69 2.24
CA ARG A 115 15.61 3.08 1.76
C ARG A 115 14.46 3.97 2.24
N GLY A 116 13.28 3.38 2.45
CA GLY A 116 12.09 4.04 2.98
C GLY A 116 12.15 4.33 4.48
N LYS A 117 13.03 3.67 5.25
CA LYS A 117 13.17 3.91 6.70
C LYS A 117 13.48 5.37 7.04
N ALA A 118 14.25 6.04 6.19
CA ALA A 118 14.56 7.46 6.35
C ALA A 118 13.31 8.35 6.35
N TYR A 119 12.21 7.90 5.75
CA TYR A 119 10.93 8.61 5.67
C TYR A 119 9.84 7.95 6.53
N GLU A 120 10.19 6.99 7.38
CA GLU A 120 9.24 6.27 8.22
C GLU A 120 8.64 7.19 9.30
N TYR A 121 9.38 8.23 9.70
CA TYR A 121 8.90 9.28 10.61
C TYR A 121 7.67 10.00 10.01
N LEU A 122 7.62 10.23 8.69
CA LEU A 122 6.44 10.82 8.04
C LEU A 122 5.20 9.92 8.18
N LYS A 123 5.40 8.60 8.24
CA LYS A 123 4.33 7.60 8.41
C LYS A 123 3.92 7.45 9.87
N LYS A 124 4.83 7.61 10.83
CA LYS A 124 4.60 7.25 12.25
C LYS A 124 4.40 8.44 13.19
N GLU A 125 4.99 9.59 12.88
CA GLU A 125 5.00 10.76 13.76
C GLU A 125 3.99 11.82 13.31
N LEU A 126 3.68 12.73 14.22
CA LEU A 126 2.88 13.92 13.97
C LEU A 126 3.80 14.99 13.38
N ILE A 127 3.57 15.32 12.11
CA ILE A 127 4.33 16.34 11.40
C ILE A 127 3.57 17.66 11.46
N GLU A 128 4.23 18.72 11.91
CA GLU A 128 3.85 20.08 11.52
C GLU A 128 4.51 20.37 10.18
N THR A 129 3.70 20.34 9.11
CA THR A 129 4.16 20.79 7.80
C THR A 129 4.23 22.32 7.83
N ALA A 130 5.37 22.90 7.47
CA ALA A 130 5.55 24.35 7.44
C ALA A 130 4.45 25.07 6.64
N TYR A 131 4.16 26.32 7.01
CA TYR A 131 3.16 27.17 6.35
C TYR A 131 3.41 27.22 4.82
N GLY A 132 2.42 26.80 4.02
CA GLY A 132 2.52 26.73 2.55
C GLY A 132 2.77 25.33 1.96
N VAL A 133 3.34 24.37 2.71
CA VAL A 133 3.58 22.99 2.22
C VAL A 133 2.27 22.26 1.94
N LYS A 134 1.27 22.40 2.84
CA LYS A 134 -0.07 21.81 2.64
C LYS A 134 -0.75 22.34 1.38
N GLY A 135 -0.60 23.64 1.09
CA GLY A 135 -1.16 24.27 -0.11
C GLY A 135 -0.54 23.68 -1.38
N LEU A 136 0.79 23.63 -1.46
CA LEU A 136 1.52 23.07 -2.61
C LEU A 136 1.20 21.58 -2.82
N VAL A 137 1.17 20.79 -1.75
CA VAL A 137 0.87 19.35 -1.84
C VAL A 137 -0.57 19.12 -2.26
N LYS A 138 -1.52 19.94 -1.77
CA LYS A 138 -2.93 19.88 -2.17
C LYS A 138 -3.13 20.24 -3.64
N GLU A 139 -2.45 21.28 -4.13
CA GLU A 139 -2.46 21.65 -5.55
C GLU A 139 -1.90 20.53 -6.43
N LYS A 140 -0.73 19.97 -6.06
CA LYS A 140 -0.14 18.82 -6.78
C LYS A 140 -1.02 17.57 -6.74
N LYS A 141 -1.72 17.31 -5.62
CA LYS A 141 -2.67 16.21 -5.50
C LYS A 141 -3.85 16.42 -6.43
N GLN A 142 -4.44 17.62 -6.43
CA GLN A 142 -5.57 17.98 -7.29
C GLN A 142 -5.21 17.86 -8.78
N ASP A 143 -4.03 18.29 -9.19
CA ASP A 143 -3.53 18.11 -10.56
C ASP A 143 -3.31 16.62 -10.91
N TYR A 144 -2.91 15.81 -9.91
CA TYR A 144 -2.71 14.38 -10.07
C TYR A 144 -4.00 13.54 -10.04
N GLU A 145 -5.11 14.02 -9.47
CA GLU A 145 -6.36 13.26 -9.32
C GLU A 145 -6.89 12.70 -10.65
N GLY A 146 -6.76 13.47 -11.73
CA GLY A 146 -7.13 13.01 -13.08
C GLY A 146 -6.26 11.84 -13.55
N THR A 147 -4.96 11.88 -13.29
CA THR A 147 -4.02 10.80 -13.63
C THR A 147 -4.25 9.57 -12.75
N TYR A 148 -4.48 9.77 -11.44
CA TYR A 148 -4.82 8.71 -10.50
C TYR A 148 -6.09 7.98 -10.92
N THR A 149 -7.17 8.71 -11.15
CA THR A 149 -8.47 8.15 -11.55
C THR A 149 -8.37 7.38 -12.87
N ARG A 150 -7.74 7.97 -13.90
CA ARG A 150 -7.53 7.28 -15.19
C ARG A 150 -6.68 6.03 -15.04
N GLY A 151 -5.62 6.08 -14.22
CA GLY A 151 -4.77 4.92 -13.96
C GLY A 151 -5.49 3.77 -13.26
N ILE A 152 -6.32 4.08 -12.26
CA ILE A 152 -7.16 3.08 -11.58
C ILE A 152 -8.19 2.50 -12.56
N ILE A 153 -8.92 3.34 -13.29
CA ILE A 153 -9.92 2.88 -14.28
C ILE A 153 -9.25 1.95 -15.29
N LEU A 154 -8.14 2.37 -15.91
CA LEU A 154 -7.43 1.54 -16.88
C LEU A 154 -6.99 0.22 -16.27
N GLY A 155 -6.36 0.24 -15.08
CA GLY A 155 -5.90 -0.98 -14.43
C GLY A 155 -7.03 -1.95 -14.09
N VAL A 156 -8.15 -1.45 -13.58
CA VAL A 156 -9.33 -2.27 -13.27
C VAL A 156 -9.96 -2.83 -14.54
N VAL A 157 -10.08 -2.02 -15.60
CA VAL A 157 -10.57 -2.47 -16.91
C VAL A 157 -9.68 -3.58 -17.46
N PHE A 158 -8.35 -3.45 -17.41
CA PHE A 158 -7.43 -4.53 -17.81
C PHE A 158 -7.66 -5.82 -17.01
N CYS A 159 -7.85 -5.74 -15.69
CA CYS A 159 -8.14 -6.90 -14.86
C CYS A 159 -9.47 -7.58 -15.22
N ILE A 160 -10.50 -6.81 -15.56
CA ILE A 160 -11.82 -7.36 -15.97
C ILE A 160 -11.70 -7.98 -17.38
N LEU A 161 -11.08 -7.28 -18.32
CA LEU A 161 -10.89 -7.76 -19.69
C LEU A 161 -9.98 -8.99 -19.76
N ALA A 162 -9.08 -9.18 -18.78
CA ALA A 162 -8.21 -10.36 -18.68
C ALA A 162 -8.99 -11.69 -18.62
N VAL A 163 -10.25 -11.66 -18.20
CA VAL A 163 -11.11 -12.86 -18.12
C VAL A 163 -11.67 -13.27 -19.48
N ILE A 164 -11.74 -12.36 -20.45
CA ILE A 164 -12.36 -12.60 -21.76
C ILE A 164 -11.66 -13.73 -22.55
N PRO A 165 -10.32 -13.76 -22.70
CA PRO A 165 -9.64 -14.83 -23.42
C PRO A 165 -9.98 -16.21 -22.86
N LEU A 166 -10.00 -16.35 -21.53
CA LEU A 166 -10.34 -17.60 -20.86
C LEU A 166 -11.78 -18.05 -21.15
N LEU A 167 -12.75 -17.12 -21.12
CA LEU A 167 -14.14 -17.44 -21.42
C LEU A 167 -14.36 -17.85 -22.87
N ILE A 168 -13.64 -17.22 -23.81
CA ILE A 168 -13.66 -17.62 -25.22
C ILE A 168 -13.08 -19.03 -25.39
N GLY A 169 -11.95 -19.33 -24.73
CA GLY A 169 -11.35 -20.66 -24.76
C GLY A 169 -12.30 -21.76 -24.26
N ILE A 170 -13.01 -21.49 -23.16
CA ILE A 170 -14.02 -22.42 -22.62
C ILE A 170 -15.23 -22.56 -23.56
N ALA A 171 -15.76 -21.46 -24.09
CA ALA A 171 -16.93 -21.47 -24.97
C ALA A 171 -16.68 -22.15 -26.32
N MET A 172 -15.43 -22.12 -26.79
CA MET A 172 -14.99 -22.79 -28.01
C MET A 172 -14.54 -24.24 -27.79
N GLU A 173 -14.78 -24.81 -26.59
CA GLU A 173 -14.41 -26.19 -26.22
C GLU A 173 -12.94 -26.52 -26.60
N GLN A 174 -12.02 -25.58 -26.35
CA GLN A 174 -10.63 -25.74 -26.72
C GLN A 174 -9.96 -26.89 -25.93
N PRO A 175 -8.94 -27.54 -26.49
CA PRO A 175 -8.14 -28.52 -25.77
C PRO A 175 -7.55 -27.97 -24.46
N GLU A 176 -7.39 -28.81 -23.44
CA GLU A 176 -6.92 -28.42 -22.10
C GLU A 176 -5.57 -27.67 -22.10
N TYR A 177 -4.66 -28.01 -23.03
CA TYR A 177 -3.37 -27.32 -23.16
C TYR A 177 -3.51 -25.87 -23.65
N MET A 178 -4.54 -25.55 -24.46
CA MET A 178 -4.84 -24.20 -24.90
C MET A 178 -5.48 -23.39 -23.78
N ILE A 179 -6.41 -23.99 -23.04
CA ILE A 179 -7.03 -23.37 -21.86
C ILE A 179 -5.97 -23.02 -20.81
N THR A 180 -4.96 -23.89 -20.62
CA THR A 180 -3.81 -23.63 -19.74
C THR A 180 -2.99 -22.41 -20.23
N GLY A 181 -2.83 -22.24 -21.54
CA GLY A 181 -2.22 -21.05 -22.14
C GLY A 181 -3.03 -19.78 -21.89
N ASP A 182 -4.36 -19.85 -21.98
CA ASP A 182 -5.27 -18.72 -21.73
C ASP A 182 -5.19 -18.21 -20.29
N VAL A 183 -5.02 -19.11 -19.31
CA VAL A 183 -4.77 -18.74 -17.90
C VAL A 183 -3.46 -17.95 -17.77
N SER A 184 -2.44 -18.30 -18.55
CA SER A 184 -1.17 -17.56 -18.56
C SER A 184 -1.38 -16.15 -19.10
N ILE A 185 -2.09 -16.00 -20.22
CA ILE A 185 -2.43 -14.70 -20.83
C ILE A 185 -3.25 -13.84 -19.86
N LEU A 186 -4.22 -14.44 -19.17
CA LEU A 186 -5.01 -13.76 -18.13
C LEU A 186 -4.09 -13.18 -17.05
N LEU A 187 -3.17 -13.97 -16.51
CA LEU A 187 -2.24 -13.50 -15.48
C LEU A 187 -1.30 -12.39 -15.99
N LEU A 188 -0.84 -12.46 -17.25
CA LEU A 188 -0.06 -11.39 -17.87
C LEU A 188 -0.84 -10.07 -17.95
N LEU A 189 -2.11 -10.12 -18.36
CA LEU A 189 -2.98 -8.94 -18.42
C LEU A 189 -3.27 -8.37 -17.02
N VAL A 190 -3.52 -9.24 -16.04
CA VAL A 190 -3.68 -8.84 -14.63
C VAL A 190 -2.40 -8.19 -14.12
N ALA A 191 -1.22 -8.70 -14.45
CA ALA A 191 0.05 -8.08 -14.04
C ALA A 191 0.19 -6.65 -14.58
N VAL A 192 -0.22 -6.38 -15.82
CA VAL A 192 -0.25 -5.03 -16.41
C VAL A 192 -1.25 -4.14 -15.67
N GLY A 193 -2.47 -4.64 -15.41
CA GLY A 193 -3.49 -3.89 -14.67
C GLY A 193 -3.03 -3.51 -13.26
N VAL A 194 -2.46 -4.47 -12.53
CA VAL A 194 -1.90 -4.27 -11.18
C VAL A 194 -0.71 -3.31 -11.21
N PHE A 195 0.17 -3.38 -12.21
CA PHE A 195 1.28 -2.43 -12.37
C PHE A 195 0.78 -0.98 -12.43
N LEU A 196 -0.25 -0.71 -13.22
CA LEU A 196 -0.85 0.62 -13.33
C LEU A 196 -1.42 1.08 -11.99
N ILE A 197 -2.22 0.23 -11.34
CA ILE A 197 -2.87 0.51 -10.05
C ILE A 197 -1.83 0.81 -8.97
N VAL A 198 -0.83 -0.06 -8.80
CA VAL A 198 0.20 0.09 -7.76
C VAL A 198 1.02 1.36 -8.00
N ARG A 199 1.36 1.65 -9.26
CA ARG A 199 2.13 2.85 -9.60
C ARG A 199 1.38 4.13 -9.21
N VAL A 200 0.12 4.27 -9.64
CA VAL A 200 -0.65 5.49 -9.34
C VAL A 200 -1.04 5.59 -7.88
N SER A 201 -1.33 4.47 -7.23
CA SER A 201 -1.67 4.44 -5.79
C SER A 201 -0.47 4.78 -4.91
N THR A 202 0.74 4.36 -5.28
CA THR A 202 1.96 4.70 -4.53
C THR A 202 2.26 6.20 -4.60
N ILE A 203 2.00 6.83 -5.74
CA ILE A 203 2.17 8.28 -5.91
C ILE A 203 1.06 9.02 -5.14
N ASN A 204 -0.21 8.63 -5.29
CA ASN A 204 -1.31 9.25 -4.55
C ASN A 204 -1.12 9.15 -3.04
N GLY A 205 -0.74 7.97 -2.55
CA GLY A 205 -0.48 7.75 -1.13
C GLY A 205 0.68 8.58 -0.57
N SER A 206 1.60 9.07 -1.41
CA SER A 206 2.66 10.00 -0.97
C SER A 206 2.12 11.40 -0.69
N TYR A 207 1.09 11.85 -1.43
CA TYR A 207 0.39 13.09 -1.15
C TYR A 207 -0.47 12.96 0.12
N ASP A 208 -1.23 11.86 0.25
CA ASP A 208 -2.05 11.59 1.43
C ASP A 208 -1.20 11.52 2.72
N MET A 209 0.02 10.96 2.62
CA MET A 209 0.95 10.86 3.73
C MET A 209 1.49 12.22 4.19
N LEU A 210 1.75 13.15 3.26
CA LEU A 210 2.17 14.52 3.58
C LEU A 210 1.02 15.40 4.09
N LEU A 211 -0.20 15.18 3.57
CA LEU A 211 -1.41 15.88 4.03
C LEU A 211 -1.97 15.30 5.33
N GLN A 212 -1.51 14.12 5.76
CA GLN A 212 -2.09 13.32 6.84
C GLN A 212 -3.59 13.05 6.62
N GLU A 213 -3.98 12.73 5.39
CA GLU A 213 -5.36 12.44 5.01
C GLU A 213 -5.61 10.92 4.89
N GLY A 214 -6.87 10.51 5.04
CA GLY A 214 -7.30 9.10 4.92
C GLY A 214 -6.58 8.17 5.91
N GLU A 215 -5.90 7.16 5.37
CA GLU A 215 -5.18 6.14 6.14
C GLU A 215 -3.97 6.66 6.94
N TYR A 216 -3.56 7.89 6.69
CA TYR A 216 -2.46 8.57 7.37
C TYR A 216 -2.94 9.66 8.33
N SER A 217 -4.25 9.77 8.56
CA SER A 217 -4.81 10.67 9.58
C SER A 217 -4.33 10.29 10.97
N GLN A 218 -4.26 11.28 11.88
CA GLN A 218 -3.81 11.03 13.25
C GLN A 218 -4.66 9.99 13.97
N LYS A 219 -5.97 10.01 13.72
CA LYS A 219 -6.93 9.03 14.25
C LYS A 219 -6.61 7.61 13.76
N GLU A 220 -6.40 7.46 12.45
CA GLU A 220 -6.06 6.15 11.87
C GLU A 220 -4.68 5.65 12.33
N LYS A 221 -3.70 6.55 12.48
CA LYS A 221 -2.36 6.22 12.98
C LYS A 221 -2.39 5.71 14.43
N ALA A 222 -3.19 6.34 15.29
CA ALA A 222 -3.37 5.92 16.68
C ALA A 222 -4.07 4.55 16.78
N VAL A 223 -5.09 4.32 15.96
CA VAL A 223 -5.79 3.03 15.87
C VAL A 223 -4.85 1.94 15.33
N LYS A 224 -4.09 2.22 14.25
CA LYS A 224 -3.12 1.28 13.66
C LYS A 224 -2.01 0.90 14.65
N LYS A 225 -1.45 1.86 15.40
CA LYS A 225 -0.40 1.58 16.39
C LYS A 225 -0.88 0.66 17.50
N LYS A 226 -2.11 0.87 18.00
CA LYS A 226 -2.73 -0.05 18.96
C LYS A 226 -2.93 -1.41 18.30
N PHE A 227 -3.54 -1.43 17.12
CA PHE A 227 -3.85 -2.66 16.37
C PHE A 227 -2.60 -3.50 16.04
N GLU A 228 -1.46 -2.90 15.72
CA GLU A 228 -0.20 -3.63 15.43
C GLU A 228 0.26 -4.45 16.64
N ILE A 229 0.17 -3.89 17.85
CA ILE A 229 0.55 -4.60 19.09
C ILE A 229 -0.40 -5.77 19.34
N TYR A 230 -1.72 -5.55 19.21
CA TYR A 230 -2.72 -6.62 19.36
C TYR A 230 -2.58 -7.70 18.29
N SER A 231 -2.33 -7.32 17.05
CA SER A 231 -2.13 -8.24 15.93
C SER A 231 -0.89 -9.10 16.15
N THR A 232 0.23 -8.49 16.54
CA THR A 232 1.47 -9.23 16.82
C THR A 232 1.25 -10.20 17.98
N ALA A 233 0.60 -9.76 19.06
CA ALA A 233 0.27 -10.63 20.19
C ALA A 233 -0.64 -11.80 19.78
N TYR A 234 -1.69 -11.53 18.99
CA TYR A 234 -2.61 -12.55 18.48
C TYR A 234 -1.88 -13.64 17.69
N TRP A 235 -1.04 -13.25 16.73
CA TRP A 235 -0.29 -14.19 15.91
C TRP A 235 0.77 -14.97 16.71
N CYS A 236 1.42 -14.34 17.69
CA CYS A 236 2.34 -15.03 18.60
C CYS A 236 1.60 -16.07 19.45
N ILE A 237 0.41 -15.75 19.98
CA ILE A 237 -0.41 -16.69 20.76
C ILE A 237 -0.92 -17.83 19.87
N ALA A 238 -1.45 -17.53 18.68
CA ALA A 238 -1.89 -18.55 17.73
C ALA A 238 -0.74 -19.51 17.36
N THR A 239 0.46 -18.97 17.14
CA THR A 239 1.66 -19.78 16.87
C THR A 239 2.06 -20.62 18.09
N ALA A 240 2.00 -20.08 19.30
CA ALA A 240 2.30 -20.83 20.53
C ALA A 240 1.30 -21.97 20.76
N ILE A 241 0.00 -21.75 20.51
CA ILE A 241 -1.04 -22.78 20.59
C ILE A 241 -0.80 -23.84 19.52
N TYR A 242 -0.49 -23.44 18.28
CA TYR A 242 -0.17 -24.36 17.20
C TYR A 242 1.02 -25.25 17.57
N LEU A 243 2.14 -24.64 17.99
CA LEU A 243 3.34 -25.39 18.34
C LEU A 243 3.11 -26.29 19.56
N GLY A 244 2.47 -25.78 20.62
CA GLY A 244 2.15 -26.56 21.82
C GLY A 244 1.28 -27.78 21.49
N TRP A 245 0.19 -27.57 20.74
CA TRP A 245 -0.67 -28.65 20.29
C TRP A 245 0.09 -29.64 19.41
N SER A 246 0.83 -29.16 18.40
CA SER A 246 1.52 -30.01 17.44
C SER A 246 2.64 -30.84 18.05
N PHE A 247 3.36 -30.30 19.04
CA PHE A 247 4.37 -31.07 19.79
C PHE A 247 3.74 -32.09 20.74
N LEU A 248 2.60 -31.77 21.37
CA LEU A 248 1.87 -32.70 22.26
C LEU A 248 1.21 -33.85 21.48
N SER A 249 0.63 -33.54 20.32
CA SER A 249 -0.14 -34.51 19.54
C SER A 249 0.70 -35.31 18.54
N VAL A 250 1.89 -34.81 18.17
CA VAL A 250 2.77 -35.31 17.09
C VAL A 250 2.02 -35.49 15.75
N ARG A 251 0.86 -34.85 15.61
CA ARG A 251 -0.07 -34.98 14.48
C ARG A 251 -0.14 -33.68 13.70
N TRP A 252 0.94 -33.40 12.98
CA TRP A 252 1.13 -32.24 12.11
C TRP A 252 0.14 -32.21 10.93
N ASP A 253 -0.46 -33.35 10.61
CA ASP A 253 -1.49 -33.56 9.61
C ASP A 253 -2.84 -32.91 9.97
N TYR A 254 -3.18 -32.85 11.27
CA TYR A 254 -4.46 -32.29 11.73
C TYR A 254 -4.31 -30.89 12.34
N THR A 255 -3.19 -30.60 13.01
CA THR A 255 -2.99 -29.33 13.73
C THR A 255 -2.92 -28.11 12.81
N TRP A 256 -2.67 -28.30 11.51
CA TRP A 256 -2.64 -27.21 10.53
C TRP A 256 -4.01 -26.51 10.37
N ILE A 257 -5.12 -27.17 10.73
CA ILE A 257 -6.47 -26.58 10.69
C ILE A 257 -6.62 -25.34 11.60
N LEU A 258 -5.71 -25.17 12.57
CA LEU A 258 -5.65 -23.99 13.42
C LEU A 258 -5.39 -22.71 12.62
N TRP A 259 -4.63 -22.78 11.51
CA TRP A 259 -4.29 -21.61 10.70
C TRP A 259 -5.50 -20.97 10.00
N PRO A 260 -6.35 -21.74 9.27
CA PRO A 260 -7.62 -21.22 8.74
C PRO A 260 -8.52 -20.61 9.82
N VAL A 261 -8.67 -21.31 10.95
CA VAL A 261 -9.54 -20.86 12.07
C VAL A 261 -9.02 -19.57 12.68
N ALA A 262 -7.70 -19.46 12.91
CA ALA A 262 -7.06 -18.24 13.39
C ALA A 262 -7.22 -17.08 12.39
N GLY A 263 -7.12 -17.34 11.08
CA GLY A 263 -7.35 -16.32 10.06
C GLY A 263 -8.76 -15.73 10.11
N VAL A 264 -9.79 -16.58 10.21
CA VAL A 264 -11.20 -16.15 10.28
C VAL A 264 -11.49 -15.40 11.59
N LEU A 265 -11.01 -15.93 12.72
CA LEU A 265 -11.17 -15.28 14.03
C LEU A 265 -10.48 -13.92 14.07
N PHE A 266 -9.29 -13.81 13.50
CA PHE A 266 -8.58 -12.54 13.39
C PHE A 266 -9.38 -11.50 12.60
N GLY A 267 -9.99 -11.91 11.48
CA GLY A 267 -10.90 -11.06 10.70
C GLY A 267 -12.04 -10.52 11.55
N ALA A 268 -12.79 -11.40 12.24
CA ALA A 268 -13.91 -11.00 13.09
C ALA A 268 -13.49 -10.08 14.25
N VAL A 269 -12.42 -10.43 14.96
CA VAL A 269 -11.87 -9.63 16.08
C VAL A 269 -11.39 -8.27 15.59
N SER A 270 -10.79 -8.20 14.40
CA SER A 270 -10.29 -6.95 13.84
C SER A 270 -11.40 -5.95 13.51
N VAL A 271 -12.56 -6.43 13.03
CA VAL A 271 -13.73 -5.60 12.76
C VAL A 271 -14.31 -5.04 14.06
N VAL A 272 -14.45 -5.89 15.08
CA VAL A 272 -14.99 -5.48 16.39
C VAL A 272 -14.04 -4.51 17.10
N ALA A 273 -12.73 -4.78 17.12
CA ALA A 273 -11.73 -3.92 17.74
C ALA A 273 -11.69 -2.52 17.09
N ARG A 274 -11.80 -2.46 15.74
CA ARG A 274 -11.90 -1.18 15.01
C ARG A 274 -13.20 -0.44 15.32
N GLY A 275 -14.33 -1.14 15.44
CA GLY A 275 -15.60 -0.55 15.84
C GLY A 275 -15.53 0.08 17.23
N ILE A 276 -14.97 -0.62 18.21
CA ILE A 276 -14.85 -0.14 19.59
C ILE A 276 -13.89 1.07 19.66
N TRP A 277 -12.70 1.00 19.05
CA TRP A 277 -11.75 2.12 19.09
C TRP A 277 -12.17 3.31 18.23
N GLY A 278 -12.94 3.10 17.16
CA GLY A 278 -13.55 4.19 16.37
C GLY A 278 -14.62 4.95 17.15
N THR A 279 -15.41 4.26 17.99
CA THR A 279 -16.44 4.92 18.83
C THR A 279 -15.86 5.68 20.01
N GLN A 280 -14.77 5.21 20.61
CA GLN A 280 -14.19 5.81 21.82
C GLN A 280 -13.59 7.20 21.59
N ASP A 281 -13.19 7.50 20.35
CA ASP A 281 -12.63 8.79 19.93
C ASP A 281 -13.72 9.83 19.58
N SER A 282 -14.97 9.39 19.34
CA SER A 282 -16.13 10.28 19.11
C SER A 282 -16.77 10.79 20.40
N THR A 283 -16.52 10.12 21.53
CA THR A 283 -17.01 10.50 22.87
C THR A 283 -16.04 11.40 23.64
N ARG A 284 -14.91 11.79 23.04
CA ARG A 284 -13.92 12.72 23.62
C ARG A 284 -13.77 14.03 22.82
N ILE A 285 -14.73 14.34 21.95
CA ILE A 285 -14.86 15.65 21.29
C ILE A 285 -15.99 16.41 21.97
#